data_AF-A0A8S3HNP3-F1
#
_entry.id   AF-A0A8S3HNP3-F1
#
_cell.length_a   1.000
_cell.length_b   1.000
_cell.length_c   1.000
_cell.angle_alpha   90.00
_cell.angle_beta   90.00
_cell.angle_gamma   90.00
#
_symmetry.space_group_name_H-M   'P 1'
#
loop_
_entity.id
_entity.type
_entity.pdbx_description
1 polymer ?
#
loop_
_entity_poly.entity_id
_entity_poly.type
_entity_poly.pdbx_seq_one_letter_code
_entity_poly.pdbx_strand_id
1 'polypeptide(L)'
;YWVLDHRTVIMNLTAANMYNATIFVDEYNARDSYQMKNLFPEDWGDLIERMQTDIDGPLMSLAYTHYTKSYQNGTHCDHNCRQGLLCGFKTSRSEDFHACDSIPSGR
;
A
#
# COMPACT_ATOMS: atom_id res chain seq x y z
N TYR A 1 3.61 0.06 -24.64
CA TYR A 1 4.57 -0.65 -23.76
C TYR A 1 3.90 -0.90 -22.43
N TRP A 2 4.20 -2.03 -21.78
CA TRP A 2 3.57 -2.45 -20.53
C TRP A 2 4.56 -2.42 -19.38
N VAL A 3 4.09 -2.11 -18.18
CA VAL A 3 4.90 -2.22 -16.96
C VAL A 3 4.87 -3.68 -16.50
N LEU A 4 6.03 -4.30 -16.38
CA LEU A 4 6.15 -5.71 -15.99
C LEU A 4 6.31 -5.88 -14.48
N ASP A 5 6.95 -4.93 -13.82
CA ASP A 5 7.16 -4.91 -12.37
C ASP A 5 7.62 -3.52 -11.91
N HIS A 6 7.61 -3.26 -10.60
CA HIS A 6 8.28 -2.10 -10.01
C HIS A 6 8.97 -2.43 -8.69
N ARG A 7 10.06 -1.70 -8.42
CA ARG A 7 10.84 -1.76 -7.18
C ARG A 7 10.84 -0.39 -6.53
N THR A 8 10.66 -0.38 -5.21
CA THR A 8 10.82 0.83 -4.39
C THR A 8 12.09 0.73 -3.55
N VAL A 9 12.87 1.80 -3.54
CA VAL A 9 14.06 1.98 -2.69
C VAL A 9 13.79 3.16 -1.78
N ILE A 10 14.10 3.02 -0.49
CA ILE A 10 13.91 4.08 0.51
C ILE A 10 15.25 4.45 1.15
N MET A 11 15.33 5.68 1.67
CA MET A 11 16.44 6.08 2.53
C MET A 11 16.05 5.87 3.99
N ASN A 12 16.77 5.01 4.71
CA ASN A 12 16.50 4.79 6.12
C ASN A 12 17.06 5.96 6.94
N LEU A 13 16.19 6.90 7.29
CA LEU A 13 16.58 8.12 8.03
C LEU A 13 17.18 7.81 9.41
N THR A 14 16.71 6.78 10.11
CA THR A 14 17.26 6.40 11.42
C THR A 14 18.72 5.97 11.29
N ALA A 15 19.00 5.06 10.35
CA ALA A 15 20.37 4.63 10.08
C ALA A 15 21.21 5.78 9.54
N ALA A 16 20.67 6.57 8.61
CA ALA A 16 21.39 7.66 8.00
C ALA A 16 21.83 8.73 9.01
N ASN A 17 20.94 9.07 9.95
CA ASN A 17 21.23 10.00 11.04
C ASN A 17 22.23 9.42 12.05
N MET A 18 22.13 8.11 12.36
CA MET A 18 23.06 7.44 13.28
C MET A 18 24.49 7.39 12.75
N TYR A 19 24.67 7.15 11.45
CA TYR A 19 25.99 7.01 10.82
C TYR A 19 26.47 8.29 10.10
N ASN A 20 25.64 9.34 10.08
CA ASN A 20 25.88 10.58 9.34
C ASN A 20 26.23 10.32 7.85
N ALA A 21 25.52 9.39 7.23
CA ALA A 21 25.75 8.93 5.86
C ALA A 21 24.42 8.55 5.20
N THR A 22 24.28 8.75 3.88
CA THR A 22 23.07 8.34 3.16
C THR A 22 23.03 6.82 3.00
N ILE A 23 21.97 6.19 3.53
CA ILE A 23 21.81 4.73 3.48
C ILE A 23 20.49 4.41 2.77
N PHE A 24 20.60 3.94 1.52
CA PHE A 24 19.49 3.45 0.72
C PHE A 24 19.31 1.95 0.92
N VAL A 25 18.07 1.51 1.03
CA VAL A 25 17.69 0.10 1.18
C VAL A 25 16.53 -0.22 0.25
N ASP A 26 16.50 -1.46 -0.23
CA ASP A 26 15.36 -1.97 -0.96
C ASP A 26 14.18 -2.14 -0.03
N GLU A 27 13.08 -1.49 -0.38
CA GLU A 27 11.85 -1.62 0.38
C GLU A 27 11.09 -2.85 -0.09
N TYR A 28 10.69 -2.88 -1.37
CA TYR A 28 9.90 -3.98 -1.91
C TYR A 28 9.89 -4.05 -3.44
N ASN A 29 9.52 -5.22 -3.94
CA ASN A 29 9.12 -5.48 -5.33
C ASN A 29 7.61 -5.78 -5.34
N ALA A 30 6.86 -5.16 -6.26
CA ALA A 30 5.40 -5.25 -6.25
C ALA A 30 4.87 -6.67 -6.43
N ARG A 31 5.38 -7.41 -7.42
CA ARG A 31 4.92 -8.77 -7.70
C ARG A 31 5.23 -9.72 -6.57
N ASP A 32 6.44 -9.66 -6.04
CA ASP A 32 6.86 -10.56 -4.97
C ASP A 32 6.12 -10.27 -3.66
N SER A 33 6.03 -9.00 -3.26
CA SER A 33 5.43 -8.62 -1.98
C SER A 33 3.91 -8.80 -1.93
N TYR A 34 3.22 -8.56 -3.05
CA TYR A 34 1.77 -8.70 -3.13
C TYR A 34 1.32 -10.00 -3.81
N GLN A 35 2.27 -10.86 -4.20
CA GLN A 35 2.01 -12.12 -4.91
C GLN A 35 1.19 -11.90 -6.19
N MET A 36 1.53 -10.86 -6.95
CA MET A 36 0.82 -10.50 -8.18
C MET A 36 1.43 -11.23 -9.38
N LYS A 37 0.58 -11.67 -10.31
CA LYS A 37 1.04 -12.32 -11.54
C LYS A 37 1.75 -11.32 -12.44
N ASN A 38 1.13 -10.16 -12.67
CA ASN A 38 1.68 -9.02 -13.43
C ASN A 38 1.17 -7.70 -12.82
N LEU A 39 1.49 -6.56 -13.45
CA LEU A 39 1.03 -5.23 -13.03
C LEU A 39 -0.03 -4.64 -13.99
N PHE A 40 -0.84 -5.49 -14.60
CA PHE A 40 -1.98 -5.03 -15.41
C PHE A 40 -3.11 -4.50 -14.53
N PRO A 41 -4.01 -3.66 -15.06
CA PRO A 41 -5.13 -3.11 -14.27
C PRO A 41 -5.99 -4.18 -13.58
N GLU A 42 -6.19 -5.32 -14.22
CA GLU A 42 -6.92 -6.47 -13.65
C GLU A 42 -6.22 -7.04 -12.41
N ASP A 43 -4.90 -7.27 -12.47
CA ASP A 43 -4.12 -7.78 -11.35
C ASP A 43 -4.10 -6.79 -10.16
N TRP A 44 -4.11 -5.47 -10.45
CA TRP A 44 -4.29 -4.45 -9.41
C TRP A 44 -5.69 -4.47 -8.80
N GLY A 45 -6.73 -4.69 -9.61
CA GLY A 45 -8.11 -4.89 -9.16
C GLY A 45 -8.23 -6.08 -8.20
N ASP A 46 -7.65 -7.22 -8.55
CA ASP A 46 -7.62 -8.42 -7.69
C ASP A 46 -6.91 -8.14 -6.35
N LEU A 47 -5.83 -7.36 -6.36
CA LEU A 47 -5.15 -6.94 -5.12
C LEU A 47 -6.06 -6.07 -4.23
N ILE A 48 -6.83 -5.15 -4.82
CA ILE A 48 -7.78 -4.30 -4.09
C ILE A 48 -8.86 -5.16 -3.43
N GLU A 49 -9.42 -6.15 -4.13
CA GLU A 49 -10.41 -7.07 -3.58
C GLU A 49 -9.84 -7.90 -2.42
N ARG A 50 -8.61 -8.42 -2.59
CA ARG A 50 -7.90 -9.14 -1.52
C ARG A 50 -7.67 -8.24 -0.29
N MET A 51 -7.22 -7.01 -0.48
CA MET A 51 -7.07 -6.04 0.62
C MET A 51 -8.41 -5.68 1.26
N GLN A 52 -9.51 -5.65 0.49
CA GLN A 52 -10.85 -5.42 1.04
C GLN A 52 -11.28 -6.56 1.98
N THR A 53 -10.98 -7.81 1.63
CA THR A 53 -11.23 -8.97 2.51
C THR A 53 -10.30 -9.04 3.71
N ASP A 54 -9.09 -8.47 3.58
CA ASP A 54 -8.06 -8.44 4.60
C ASP A 54 -7.88 -7.03 5.19
N ILE A 55 -8.97 -6.25 5.28
CA ILE A 55 -8.91 -4.83 5.62
C ILE A 55 -8.24 -4.57 6.97
N ASP A 56 -8.41 -5.48 7.94
CA ASP A 56 -7.74 -5.40 9.25
C ASP A 56 -6.57 -6.35 9.43
N GLY A 57 -6.15 -7.00 8.34
CA GLY A 57 -5.16 -8.06 8.37
C GLY A 57 -3.76 -7.67 7.87
N PRO A 58 -2.89 -8.68 7.68
CA PRO A 58 -1.49 -8.48 7.34
C PRO A 58 -1.24 -7.86 5.97
N LEU A 59 -2.03 -8.18 4.94
CA LEU A 59 -1.88 -7.65 3.59
C LEU A 59 -2.17 -6.16 3.56
N MET A 60 -3.27 -5.71 4.19
CA MET A 60 -3.56 -4.28 4.29
C MET A 60 -2.52 -3.54 5.17
N SER A 61 -2.03 -4.20 6.22
CA SER A 61 -0.95 -3.65 7.06
C SER A 61 0.38 -3.52 6.30
N LEU A 62 0.68 -4.48 5.42
CA LEU A 62 1.84 -4.42 4.53
C LEU A 62 1.70 -3.29 3.51
N ALA A 63 0.54 -3.16 2.87
CA ALA A 63 0.24 -2.06 1.95
C ALA A 63 0.37 -0.69 2.63
N TYR A 64 -0.12 -0.56 3.87
CA TYR A 64 0.08 0.65 4.67
C TYR A 64 1.56 0.93 4.96
N THR A 65 2.35 -0.10 5.28
CA THR A 65 3.80 0.03 5.49
C THR A 65 4.50 0.56 4.24
N HIS A 66 4.16 0.05 3.06
CA HIS A 66 4.73 0.52 1.79
C HIS A 66 4.19 1.90 1.36
N TYR A 67 2.97 2.25 1.77
CA TYR A 67 2.41 3.58 1.59
C TYR A 67 3.19 4.63 2.40
N THR A 68 3.54 4.31 3.66
CA THR A 68 4.32 5.20 4.54
C THR A 68 5.83 5.09 4.34
N LYS A 69 6.32 4.37 3.32
CA LYS A 69 7.76 4.18 3.04
C LYS A 69 8.51 3.55 4.21
N SER A 70 7.88 2.55 4.83
CA SER A 70 8.38 1.83 6.00
C SER A 70 8.63 2.72 7.23
N TYR A 71 7.97 3.88 7.28
CA TYR A 71 8.04 4.78 8.42
C TYR A 71 7.14 4.29 9.56
N GLN A 72 7.72 4.06 10.74
CA GLN A 72 7.05 3.46 11.91
C GLN A 72 6.89 4.44 13.10
N ASN A 73 6.64 5.73 12.88
CA ASN A 73 6.51 6.69 13.99
C ASN A 73 5.05 6.95 14.42
N GLY A 74 4.41 5.92 14.97
CA GLY A 74 3.38 6.08 15.98
C GLY A 74 1.93 6.31 15.54
N THR A 75 1.63 6.50 14.26
CA THR A 75 0.22 6.46 13.80
C THR A 75 -0.12 5.05 13.34
N HIS A 76 -0.79 4.30 14.22
CA HIS A 76 -1.45 3.07 13.80
C HIS A 76 -2.65 3.45 12.92
N CYS A 77 -2.63 3.03 11.66
CA CYS A 77 -3.79 3.15 10.78
C CYS A 77 -4.86 2.18 11.29
N ASP A 78 -5.86 2.71 11.98
CA ASP A 78 -7.04 1.99 12.44
C ASP A 78 -7.94 1.59 11.26
N HIS A 79 -9.06 0.92 11.56
CA HIS A 79 -9.98 0.46 10.53
C HIS A 79 -10.45 1.59 9.60
N ASN A 80 -10.82 2.75 10.16
CA ASN A 80 -11.31 3.88 9.38
C ASN A 80 -10.21 4.46 8.47
N CYS A 81 -8.98 4.57 8.99
CA CYS A 81 -7.82 4.94 8.18
C CYS A 81 -7.59 3.95 7.02
N ARG A 82 -7.68 2.64 7.28
CA ARG A 82 -7.48 1.59 6.27
C ARG A 82 -8.59 1.63 5.21
N GLN A 83 -9.83 1.82 5.62
CA GLN A 83 -10.98 2.02 4.73
C GLN A 83 -10.76 3.22 3.81
N GLY A 84 -10.36 4.37 4.37
CA GLY A 84 -10.06 5.58 3.59
C GLY A 84 -8.91 5.38 2.61
N LEU A 85 -7.85 4.69 3.03
CA LEU A 85 -6.71 4.38 2.16
C LEU A 85 -7.10 3.46 1.01
N LEU A 86 -7.85 2.38 1.28
CA LEU A 86 -8.32 1.45 0.25
C LEU A 86 -9.27 2.13 -0.73
N CYS A 87 -10.14 3.02 -0.24
CA CYS A 87 -10.99 3.86 -1.08
C CYS A 87 -10.16 4.76 -2.01
N GLY A 88 -9.09 5.37 -1.49
CA GLY A 88 -8.13 6.15 -2.28
C GLY A 88 -7.43 5.34 -3.38
N PHE A 89 -7.14 4.06 -3.14
CA PHE A 89 -6.57 3.19 -4.17
C PHE A 89 -7.59 2.79 -5.24
N LYS A 90 -8.86 2.60 -4.87
CA LYS A 90 -9.93 2.18 -5.77
C LYS A 90 -10.43 3.32 -6.67
N THR A 91 -10.35 4.56 -6.20
CA THR A 91 -10.93 5.72 -6.88
C THR A 91 -9.95 6.40 -7.81
N SER A 92 -10.30 6.49 -9.10
CA SER A 92 -9.54 7.26 -10.10
C SER A 92 -10.35 8.40 -10.72
N ARG A 93 -11.59 8.61 -10.25
CA ARG A 93 -12.54 9.61 -10.75
C ARG A 93 -13.04 10.45 -9.58
N SER A 94 -12.82 11.76 -9.65
CA SER A 94 -13.39 12.69 -8.68
C SER A 94 -14.92 12.70 -8.73
N GLU A 95 -15.56 12.95 -7.58
CA GLU A 95 -17.02 13.01 -7.42
C GLU A 95 -17.77 11.70 -7.75
N ASP A 96 -17.09 10.55 -7.72
CA ASP A 96 -17.71 9.23 -7.77
C ASP A 96 -17.99 8.72 -6.35
N PHE A 97 -19.08 9.22 -5.76
CA PHE A 97 -19.42 8.98 -4.36
C PHE A 97 -19.71 7.51 -4.04
N HIS A 98 -20.04 6.69 -5.04
CA HIS A 98 -20.43 5.29 -4.86
C HIS A 98 -19.29 4.30 -5.09
N ALA A 99 -18.13 4.77 -5.54
CA ALA A 99 -16.99 3.91 -5.87
C ALA A 99 -16.52 3.07 -4.67
N CYS A 100 -16.73 3.54 -3.44
CA CYS A 100 -16.27 2.89 -2.21
C CYS A 100 -17.38 2.19 -1.41
N ASP A 101 -18.61 2.14 -1.91
CA ASP A 101 -19.76 1.53 -1.22
C ASP A 101 -19.55 0.04 -0.91
N SER A 102 -18.71 -0.64 -1.70
CA SER A 102 -18.38 -2.05 -1.48
C SER A 102 -17.40 -2.27 -0.32
N ILE A 103 -16.69 -1.23 0.14
CA ILE A 103 -15.66 -1.37 1.17
C ILE A 103 -16.34 -1.40 2.54
N PRO A 104 -16.10 -2.44 3.36
CA PRO A 104 -16.69 -2.54 4.69
C PRO A 104 -16.40 -1.30 5.54
N SER A 105 -17.42 -0.81 6.25
CA SER A 105 -17.26 0.22 7.28
C SER A 105 -16.87 -0.40 8.62
N GLY A 106 -16.11 0.35 9.42
CA GLY A 106 -15.76 -0.05 10.78
C GLY A 106 -17.01 -0.29 11.62
N ARG A 107 -17.02 -1.38 12.39
CA ARG A 107 -18.05 -1.61 13.41
C ARG A 107 -17.77 -0.81 14.66
#